data_AF-A0A329TDX6-F1
#
_entry.id   AF-A0A329TDX6-F1
#
_cell.length_a   1.000
_cell.length_b   1.000
_cell.length_c   1.000
_cell.angle_alpha   90.00
_cell.angle_beta   90.00
_cell.angle_gamma   90.00
#
_symmetry.space_group_name_H-M   'P 1'
#
loop_
_entity.id
_entity.type
_entity.pdbx_description
1 polymer ?
#
loop_
_entity_poly.entity_id
_entity_poly.type
_entity_poly.pdbx_seq_one_letter_code
_entity_poly.pdbx_strand_id
1 'polypeptide(L)'
;MDVSLLRQGGIYEVRSASGGIYEVDVLQRTCTCLDEPPEGGCKHYRRVRTDIQAGLVPRPDGKLPNTTQSALTDEEIHAIRSAEATILKQHLLDALLARELERAQLDQEIHDLEFLVEVLLEVSIAEGYDLDESRILLPDLC
;
A
#
# COMPACT_ATOMS: atom_id res chain seq x y z
N MET A 1 -9.31 5.28 -33.62
CA MET A 1 -8.99 3.84 -33.76
C MET A 1 -10.19 3.10 -33.25
N ASP A 2 -10.66 2.14 -34.02
CA ASP A 2 -11.83 1.33 -33.67
C ASP A 2 -11.39 -0.11 -33.40
N VAL A 3 -12.04 -0.77 -32.44
CA VAL A 3 -11.66 -2.12 -31.98
C VAL A 3 -12.90 -3.00 -31.97
N SER A 4 -12.80 -4.18 -32.57
CA SER A 4 -13.88 -5.16 -32.62
C SER A 4 -13.36 -6.55 -32.30
N LEU A 5 -14.12 -7.35 -31.56
CA LEU A 5 -13.79 -8.76 -31.35
C LEU A 5 -14.02 -9.51 -32.66
N LEU A 6 -12.94 -10.03 -33.25
CA LEU A 6 -13.01 -10.76 -34.52
C LEU A 6 -13.41 -12.21 -34.31
N ARG A 7 -12.81 -12.88 -33.31
CA ARG A 7 -13.08 -14.30 -33.00
C ARG A 7 -13.08 -14.53 -31.50
N GLN A 8 -14.03 -15.34 -31.03
CA GLN A 8 -14.03 -15.88 -29.67
C GLN A 8 -12.72 -16.64 -29.43
N GLY A 9 -12.06 -16.40 -28.31
CA GLY A 9 -10.66 -16.79 -28.10
C GLY A 9 -9.68 -15.60 -28.07
N GLY A 10 -10.17 -14.36 -28.14
CA GLY A 10 -9.35 -13.17 -27.87
C GLY A 10 -8.57 -12.61 -29.06
N ILE A 11 -9.05 -12.86 -30.29
CA ILE A 11 -8.51 -12.20 -31.48
C ILE A 11 -9.36 -10.96 -31.79
N TYR A 12 -8.72 -9.79 -31.78
CA TYR A 12 -9.35 -8.49 -32.00
C TYR A 12 -8.86 -7.86 -33.30
N GLU A 13 -9.77 -7.23 -34.03
CA GLU A 13 -9.46 -6.36 -35.16
C GLU A 13 -9.30 -4.93 -34.65
N VAL A 14 -8.22 -4.26 -35.04
CA VAL A 14 -7.98 -2.84 -34.76
C VAL A 14 -7.90 -2.07 -36.07
N ARG A 15 -8.86 -1.16 -36.28
CA ARG A 15 -8.88 -0.23 -37.41
C ARG A 15 -8.18 1.07 -37.00
N SER A 16 -7.01 1.29 -37.60
CA SER A 16 -6.23 2.51 -37.39
C SER A 16 -6.87 3.72 -38.09
N ALA A 17 -6.59 4.92 -37.60
CA ALA A 17 -7.09 6.15 -38.21
C ALA A 17 -6.53 6.38 -39.63
N SER A 18 -5.38 5.76 -39.95
CA SER A 18 -4.77 5.75 -41.27
C SER A 18 -5.35 4.67 -42.20
N GLY A 19 -6.42 3.98 -41.80
CA GLY A 19 -7.10 2.97 -42.63
C GLY A 19 -6.47 1.56 -42.62
N GLY A 20 -5.36 1.36 -41.91
CA GLY A 20 -4.76 0.03 -41.71
C GLY A 20 -5.57 -0.82 -40.73
N ILE A 21 -5.66 -2.12 -41.00
CA ILE A 21 -6.35 -3.12 -40.19
C ILE A 21 -5.31 -4.07 -39.61
N TYR A 22 -5.37 -4.30 -38.30
CA TYR A 22 -4.43 -5.16 -37.59
C TYR A 22 -5.17 -6.17 -36.73
N GLU A 23 -4.71 -7.43 -36.75
CA GLU A 23 -5.19 -8.46 -35.85
C GLU A 23 -4.31 -8.48 -34.59
N VAL A 24 -4.95 -8.55 -33.43
CA VAL A 24 -4.31 -8.60 -32.12
C VAL A 24 -4.80 -9.84 -31.39
N ASP A 25 -3.89 -10.75 -31.09
CA ASP A 25 -4.15 -11.88 -30.22
C ASP A 25 -3.75 -11.49 -28.80
N VAL A 26 -4.75 -11.29 -27.93
CA VAL A 26 -4.47 -10.87 -26.54
C VAL A 26 -3.96 -12.00 -25.66
N LEU A 27 -4.22 -13.26 -26.04
CA LEU A 27 -3.78 -14.43 -25.28
C LEU A 27 -2.31 -14.75 -25.59
N GLN A 28 -1.94 -14.71 -26.87
CA GLN A 28 -0.57 -14.91 -27.32
C GLN A 28 0.29 -13.65 -27.25
N ARG A 29 -0.34 -12.49 -26.97
CA ARG A 29 0.32 -11.17 -26.92
C ARG A 29 1.00 -10.78 -28.22
N THR A 30 0.40 -11.14 -29.35
CA THR A 30 0.92 -10.85 -30.68
C THR A 30 0.03 -9.85 -31.40
N CYS A 31 0.62 -9.13 -32.36
CA CYS A 31 -0.09 -8.23 -33.25
C CYS A 31 0.51 -8.32 -34.65
N THR A 32 -0.32 -8.22 -35.70
CA THR A 32 0.13 -8.27 -37.10
C THR A 32 0.78 -6.97 -37.59
N CYS A 33 0.91 -5.96 -36.74
CA CYS A 33 1.60 -4.73 -37.12
C CYS A 33 3.12 -4.93 -37.22
N LEU A 34 3.74 -4.16 -38.11
CA LEU A 34 5.19 -4.15 -38.30
C LEU A 34 5.95 -3.35 -37.22
N ASP A 35 5.25 -2.83 -36.20
CA ASP A 35 5.85 -2.07 -35.11
C ASP A 35 6.60 -3.03 -34.15
N GLU A 36 7.88 -2.78 -33.89
CA GLU A 36 8.67 -3.53 -32.90
C GLU A 36 8.15 -3.23 -31.48
N PRO A 37 7.70 -4.24 -30.71
CA PRO A 37 7.00 -4.00 -29.46
C PRO A 37 7.98 -3.56 -28.36
N PRO A 38 7.77 -2.39 -27.72
CA PRO A 38 8.46 -2.07 -26.46
C PRO A 38 8.00 -3.02 -25.34
N GLU A 39 8.66 -2.99 -24.17
CA GLU A 39 8.16 -3.71 -22.98
C GLU A 39 6.69 -3.31 -22.73
N GLY A 40 5.78 -4.29 -22.86
CA GLY A 40 4.33 -4.07 -22.77
C GLY A 40 3.56 -3.97 -24.10
N GLY A 41 4.19 -4.29 -25.22
CA GLY A 41 3.52 -4.51 -26.52
C GLY A 41 3.30 -3.25 -27.35
N CYS A 42 2.90 -3.45 -28.61
CA CYS A 42 2.64 -2.37 -29.55
C CYS A 42 1.40 -1.53 -29.16
N LYS A 43 1.20 -0.38 -29.83
CA LYS A 43 0.06 0.51 -29.58
C LYS A 43 -1.30 -0.18 -29.75
N HIS A 44 -1.42 -1.10 -30.71
CA HIS A 44 -2.67 -1.82 -30.98
C HIS A 44 -3.01 -2.78 -29.83
N TYR A 45 -2.02 -3.52 -29.34
CA TYR A 45 -2.19 -4.40 -28.19
C TYR A 45 -2.63 -3.63 -26.94
N ARG A 46 -1.98 -2.50 -26.65
CA ARG A 46 -2.35 -1.63 -25.53
C ARG A 46 -3.78 -1.11 -25.66
N ARG A 47 -4.16 -0.67 -26.85
CA ARG A 47 -5.52 -0.17 -27.13
C ARG A 47 -6.58 -1.25 -26.87
N VAL A 48 -6.39 -2.46 -27.41
CA VAL A 48 -7.31 -3.58 -27.19
C VAL A 48 -7.42 -3.90 -25.69
N ARG A 49 -6.31 -3.94 -24.96
CA ARG A 49 -6.33 -4.19 -23.51
C ARG A 49 -7.14 -3.13 -22.77
N THR A 50 -6.96 -1.85 -23.11
CA THR A 50 -7.73 -0.75 -22.52
C THR A 50 -9.22 -0.88 -22.81
N ASP A 51 -9.59 -1.17 -24.06
CA ASP A 51 -11.00 -1.26 -24.45
C ASP A 51 -11.69 -2.48 -23.81
N ILE A 52 -10.97 -3.59 -23.59
CA ILE A 52 -11.46 -4.75 -22.81
C ILE A 52 -11.65 -4.37 -21.34
N GLN A 53 -10.68 -3.69 -20.72
CA GLN A 53 -10.74 -3.26 -19.32
C GLN A 53 -11.87 -2.26 -19.07
N ALA A 54 -12.10 -1.36 -20.03
CA ALA A 54 -13.21 -0.41 -20.00
C ALA A 54 -14.57 -1.04 -20.34
N GLY A 55 -14.60 -2.33 -20.73
CA GLY A 55 -15.84 -3.02 -21.12
C GLY A 55 -16.47 -2.51 -22.41
N LEU A 56 -15.71 -1.81 -23.26
CA LEU A 56 -16.18 -1.28 -24.54
C LEU A 56 -16.25 -2.36 -25.62
N VAL A 57 -15.40 -3.39 -25.50
CA VAL A 57 -15.41 -4.56 -26.37
C VAL A 57 -15.63 -5.83 -25.55
N PRO A 58 -16.21 -6.89 -26.15
CA PRO A 58 -16.34 -8.17 -25.47
C PRO A 58 -14.97 -8.70 -25.04
N ARG A 59 -14.92 -9.34 -23.87
CA ARG A 59 -13.73 -10.04 -23.40
C ARG A 59 -13.38 -11.24 -24.32
N PRO A 60 -12.21 -11.86 -24.15
CA PRO A 60 -11.81 -13.01 -24.97
C PRO A 60 -12.79 -14.19 -24.95
N ASP A 61 -13.59 -14.34 -23.89
CA ASP A 61 -14.66 -15.33 -23.77
C ASP A 61 -15.95 -14.95 -24.53
N GLY A 62 -15.96 -13.81 -25.22
CA GLY A 62 -17.08 -13.32 -26.03
C GLY A 62 -18.16 -12.61 -25.24
N LYS A 63 -18.00 -12.49 -23.92
CA LYS A 63 -18.96 -11.80 -23.04
C LYS A 63 -18.48 -10.37 -22.79
N LEU A 64 -19.37 -9.40 -22.91
CA LEU A 64 -19.14 -8.10 -22.29
C LEU A 64 -19.04 -8.32 -20.77
N PRO A 65 -18.17 -7.60 -20.04
CA PRO A 65 -18.21 -7.63 -18.59
C PRO A 65 -19.64 -7.26 -18.17
N ASN A 66 -20.29 -8.14 -17.39
CA ASN A 66 -21.58 -7.80 -16.79
C ASN A 66 -21.37 -6.46 -16.06
N THR A 67 -22.22 -5.47 -16.34
CA THR A 67 -22.33 -4.22 -15.58
C THR A 67 -22.89 -4.53 -14.18
N THR A 68 -22.19 -5.40 -13.46
CA THR A 68 -22.47 -5.91 -12.12
C THR A 68 -21.14 -6.16 -11.38
N GLN A 69 -20.05 -5.57 -11.85
CA GLN A 69 -19.02 -5.10 -10.93
C GLN A 69 -19.53 -3.76 -10.40
N SER A 70 -20.29 -3.85 -9.29
CA SER A 70 -20.68 -2.79 -8.36
C SER A 70 -20.38 -1.37 -8.84
N ALA A 71 -21.34 -0.74 -9.54
CA ALA A 71 -21.36 0.71 -9.65
C ALA A 71 -21.77 1.27 -8.29
N LEU A 72 -20.88 1.15 -7.31
CA LEU A 72 -20.94 2.02 -6.14
C LEU A 72 -20.88 3.44 -6.69
N THR A 73 -21.82 4.29 -6.28
CA THR A 73 -21.81 5.68 -6.70
C THR A 73 -20.54 6.35 -6.17
N ASP A 74 -20.09 7.42 -6.82
CA ASP A 74 -18.94 8.20 -6.33
C ASP A 74 -19.14 8.66 -4.87
N GLU A 75 -20.39 8.86 -4.46
CA GLU A 75 -20.81 9.19 -3.10
C GLU A 75 -20.56 8.03 -2.12
N GLU A 76 -20.90 6.80 -2.50
CA GLU A 76 -20.66 5.60 -1.68
C GLU A 76 -19.17 5.34 -1.53
N ILE A 77 -18.40 5.49 -2.62
CA ILE A 77 -16.93 5.35 -2.59
C ILE A 77 -16.31 6.41 -1.67
N HIS A 78 -16.78 7.67 -1.75
CA HIS A 78 -16.30 8.74 -0.87
C HIS A 78 -16.67 8.48 0.60
N ALA A 79 -17.89 8.01 0.86
CA ALA A 79 -18.35 7.68 2.22
C ALA A 79 -17.51 6.56 2.85
N ILE A 80 -17.21 5.50 2.09
CA ILE A 80 -16.34 4.40 2.56
C ILE A 80 -14.94 4.92 2.87
N ARG A 81 -14.31 5.67 1.97
CA ARG A 81 -12.98 6.24 2.18
C ARG A 81 -12.94 7.20 3.38
N SER A 82 -14.01 7.97 3.58
CA SER A 82 -14.15 8.87 4.73
C SER A 82 -14.25 8.08 6.05
N ALA A 83 -15.03 6.99 6.06
CA ALA A 83 -15.14 6.11 7.22
C ALA A 83 -13.80 5.42 7.53
N GLU A 84 -13.13 4.87 6.51
CA GLU A 84 -11.79 4.27 6.64
C GLU A 84 -10.77 5.26 7.19
N ALA A 85 -10.75 6.51 6.69
CA ALA A 85 -9.89 7.56 7.19
C ALA A 85 -10.18 7.91 8.65
N THR A 86 -11.45 7.90 9.05
CA THR A 86 -11.87 8.15 10.43
C THR A 86 -11.41 7.03 11.37
N ILE A 87 -11.56 5.77 10.95
CA ILE A 87 -11.11 4.60 11.70
C ILE A 87 -9.58 4.62 11.86
N LEU A 88 -8.85 4.86 10.78
CA LEU A 88 -7.39 4.96 10.82
C LEU A 88 -6.95 6.11 11.74
N LYS A 89 -7.58 7.27 11.64
CA LYS A 89 -7.32 8.40 12.54
C LYS A 89 -7.54 8.01 14.00
N GLN A 90 -8.63 7.33 14.33
CA GLN A 90 -8.91 6.91 15.70
C GLN A 90 -7.83 5.93 16.20
N HIS A 91 -7.48 4.93 15.40
CA HIS A 91 -6.41 3.99 15.74
C HIS A 91 -5.07 4.69 16.02
N LEU A 92 -4.71 5.69 15.21
CA LEU A 92 -3.47 6.45 15.42
C LEU A 92 -3.52 7.30 16.70
N LEU A 93 -4.66 7.90 17.01
CA LEU A 93 -4.84 8.65 18.25
C LEU A 93 -4.75 7.75 19.48
N ASP A 94 -5.38 6.57 19.44
CA ASP A 94 -5.31 5.60 20.54
C ASP A 94 -3.87 5.10 20.75
N ALA A 95 -3.14 4.84 19.66
CA ALA A 95 -1.73 4.45 19.72
C ALA A 95 -0.83 5.57 20.29
N LEU A 96 -1.10 6.83 19.93
CA LEU A 96 -0.39 7.98 20.49
C LEU A 96 -0.65 8.12 21.99
N LEU A 97 -1.91 8.02 22.41
CA LEU A 97 -2.30 8.11 23.81
C LEU A 97 -1.65 6.99 24.63
N ALA A 98 -1.64 5.76 24.12
CA ALA A 98 -0.95 4.64 24.77
C ALA A 98 0.55 4.94 24.96
N ARG A 99 1.21 5.52 23.96
CA ARG A 99 2.63 5.91 24.03
C ARG A 99 2.89 7.08 24.97
N GLU A 100 1.94 8.01 25.10
CA GLU A 100 2.04 9.10 26.08
C GLU A 100 1.90 8.57 27.51
N LEU A 101 1.00 7.63 27.74
CA LEU A 101 0.83 6.99 29.05
C LEU A 101 2.09 6.18 29.45
N GLU A 102 2.64 5.41 28.52
CA GLU A 102 3.88 4.65 28.72
C GLU A 102 5.06 5.58 29.06
N ARG A 103 5.19 6.71 28.37
CA ARG A 103 6.21 7.72 28.69
C ARG A 103 6.03 8.30 30.08
N ALA A 104 4.81 8.65 30.47
CA ALA A 104 4.55 9.18 31.82
C ALA A 104 4.88 8.16 32.92
N GLN A 105 4.66 6.86 32.66
CA GLN A 105 5.05 5.80 33.59
C GLN A 105 6.57 5.67 33.71
N LEU A 106 7.29 5.68 32.58
CA LEU A 106 8.75 5.63 32.58
C LEU A 106 9.37 6.86 33.25
N ASP A 107 8.82 8.06 33.01
CA ASP A 107 9.29 9.29 33.66
C ASP A 107 9.11 9.22 35.19
N GLN A 108 7.99 8.63 35.66
CA GLN A 108 7.78 8.40 37.09
C GLN A 108 8.78 7.36 37.64
N GLU A 109 9.04 6.27 36.92
CA GLU A 109 10.00 5.25 37.35
C GLU A 109 11.42 5.82 37.43
N ILE A 110 11.84 6.62 36.44
CA ILE A 110 13.12 7.33 36.48
C ILE A 110 13.20 8.22 37.71
N HIS A 111 12.15 9.01 37.97
CA HIS A 111 12.11 9.88 39.14
C HIS A 111 12.22 9.11 40.47
N ASP A 112 11.50 7.99 40.59
CA ASP A 112 11.55 7.15 41.79
C ASP A 112 12.93 6.53 41.99
N LEU A 113 13.59 6.09 40.90
CA LEU A 113 14.96 5.56 40.95
C LEU A 113 15.98 6.64 41.31
N GLU A 114 15.87 7.84 40.75
CA GLU A 114 16.72 8.98 41.11
C GLU A 114 16.60 9.30 42.59
N PHE A 115 15.37 9.34 43.12
CA PHE A 115 15.13 9.54 44.55
C PHE A 115 15.78 8.44 45.41
N LEU A 116 15.65 7.17 45.01
CA LEU A 116 16.28 6.06 45.74
C LEU A 116 17.81 6.17 45.74
N VAL A 117 18.42 6.57 44.62
CA VAL A 117 19.87 6.81 44.54
C VAL A 117 20.29 7.93 45.48
N GLU A 118 19.56 9.06 45.50
CA GLU A 118 19.83 10.18 46.41
C GLU A 118 19.77 9.74 47.88
N VAL A 119 18.71 9.01 48.27
CA VAL A 119 18.56 8.48 49.64
C VAL A 119 19.70 7.51 49.99
N LEU A 120 20.09 6.61 49.08
CA LEU A 120 21.17 5.66 49.33
C LEU A 120 22.52 6.36 49.48
N LEU A 121 22.79 7.41 48.71
CA LEU A 121 24.00 8.22 48.87
C LEU A 121 24.03 8.91 50.24
N GLU A 122 22.92 9.53 50.65
CA GLU A 122 22.81 10.18 51.97
C GLU A 122 22.95 9.18 53.13
N VAL A 123 22.32 8.02 53.06
CA VAL A 123 22.46 6.96 54.08
C VAL A 123 23.90 6.42 54.11
N SER A 124 24.53 6.22 52.94
CA SER A 124 25.91 5.72 52.88
C SER A 124 26.91 6.70 53.49
N ILE A 125 26.72 8.01 53.26
CA ILE A 125 27.49 9.07 53.90
C ILE A 125 27.29 9.06 55.42
N ALA A 126 26.06 8.85 55.89
CA ALA A 126 25.74 8.80 57.32
C ALA A 126 26.29 7.55 58.03
N GLU A 127 26.34 6.41 57.35
CA GLU A 127 26.81 5.13 57.91
C GLU A 127 28.31 4.84 57.65
N GLY A 128 29.00 5.68 56.87
CA GLY A 128 30.44 5.58 56.61
C GLY A 128 30.84 4.47 55.63
N TYR A 129 29.93 4.03 54.76
CA TYR A 129 30.22 3.09 53.69
C TYR A 129 30.75 3.83 52.45
N ASP A 130 31.94 3.45 51.97
CA ASP A 130 32.56 3.99 50.75
C ASP A 130 32.00 3.25 49.53
N LEU A 131 30.92 3.76 48.95
CA LEU A 131 30.38 3.28 47.67
C LEU A 131 31.19 3.90 46.52
N ASP A 132 32.35 3.31 46.23
CA ASP A 132 33.19 3.69 45.09
C ASP A 132 32.39 3.52 43.78
N GLU A 133 31.95 4.63 43.18
CA GLU A 133 31.12 4.71 41.95
C GLU A 133 31.78 4.02 40.73
N SER A 134 33.06 3.63 40.82
CA SER A 134 33.85 3.11 39.71
C SER A 134 33.60 1.64 39.33
N ARG A 135 32.61 0.95 39.94
CA ARG A 135 32.33 -0.48 39.68
C ARG A 135 31.02 -0.82 38.97
N ILE A 136 30.28 0.15 38.44
CA ILE A 136 29.13 -0.15 37.57
C ILE A 136 29.64 -0.47 36.17
N LEU A 137 30.12 -1.70 35.98
CA LEU A 137 30.34 -2.28 34.66
C LEU A 137 28.96 -2.54 34.02
N LEU A 138 28.50 -1.60 33.18
CA LEU A 138 27.43 -1.87 32.23
C LEU A 138 27.94 -2.98 31.29
N PRO A 139 27.28 -4.15 31.21
CA PRO A 139 27.64 -5.14 30.21
C PRO A 139 27.35 -4.57 28.82
N ASP A 140 28.35 -4.58 27.94
CA ASP A 140 28.22 -4.19 26.54
C ASP A 140 27.05 -4.96 25.90
N LEU A 141 25.99 -4.24 25.55
CA LEU A 141 24.88 -4.76 24.75
C LEU A 141 25.33 -4.79 23.29
N CYS A 142 25.80 -5.95 22.83
CA CYS A 142 25.92 -6.30 21.41
C CYS A 142 24.56 -6.63 20.77
#